data_AF-A0A176W841-F1
#
_entry.id   AF-A0A176W841-F1
#
_cell.length_a   1.000
_cell.length_b   1.000
_cell.length_c   1.000
_cell.angle_alpha   90.00
_cell.angle_beta   90.00
_cell.angle_gamma   90.00
#
_symmetry.space_group_name_H-M   'P 1'
#
loop_
_entity.id
_entity.type
_entity.pdbx_description
1 polymer ?
#
loop_
_entity_poly.entity_id
_entity_poly.type
_entity_poly.pdbx_seq_one_letter_code
_entity_poly.pdbx_strand_id
1 'polypeptide(L)'
;MALSVCMPAHFISSKMSGAGQVGLSSNSASRFCGLSMEANTGSDLLQKGVPKLAINWKSSARAPSVGRWGPSSVVAASSSRSAGVMQEKEETEELTLDSIRDSLIRQEDSIIYNLLERAQYCTNPPTYAPGVFQIEGFTGSLIEFLLRETERLHASVRRYTSPDEHAFFPQDLPKPILPPMAYPKVLHKAADDININSLVWDMYFDDLLPGVAVEGDDGNYGSAATCDVLCLQALSKRIHYGKFVAEAKFRVTPHLFEPHIRNQDSEALYKLITFESVELNVQRRVEAKARTFGQEVALDAAKPPVYKIDPKLVARLYGDWVMPLTKKVQVQYLLRRLDK
;
A
#
# COMPACT_ATOMS: atom_id res chain seq x y z
N MET A 1 64.98 -16.74 15.49
CA MET A 1 64.93 -16.86 16.97
C MET A 1 63.61 -17.51 17.34
N ALA A 2 63.66 -18.44 18.28
CA ALA A 2 62.67 -19.47 18.54
C ALA A 2 61.52 -19.03 19.49
N LEU A 3 60.37 -19.69 19.31
CA LEU A 3 59.50 -20.33 20.33
C LEU A 3 59.08 -19.57 21.62
N SER A 4 57.75 -19.42 21.73
CA SER A 4 56.87 -20.07 22.72
C SER A 4 56.71 -19.57 24.18
N VAL A 5 55.43 -19.60 24.62
CA VAL A 5 54.85 -19.76 25.99
C VAL A 5 55.03 -18.64 27.03
N CYS A 6 53.94 -18.08 27.58
CA CYS A 6 53.40 -18.44 28.91
C CYS A 6 52.26 -17.52 29.43
N MET A 7 51.22 -18.17 29.95
CA MET A 7 50.10 -17.71 30.78
C MET A 7 50.56 -17.60 32.29
N PRO A 8 49.69 -17.48 33.31
CA PRO A 8 48.90 -16.34 33.81
C PRO A 8 49.20 -16.04 35.32
N ALA A 9 48.49 -15.11 35.96
CA ALA A 9 48.50 -14.95 37.42
C ALA A 9 47.09 -15.14 38.02
N HIS A 10 47.05 -16.00 39.03
CA HIS A 10 45.93 -16.52 39.80
C HIS A 10 45.58 -15.64 41.03
N PHE A 11 44.47 -16.04 41.69
CA PHE A 11 44.29 -16.16 43.17
C PHE A 11 43.72 -14.91 43.90
N ILE A 12 42.79 -14.92 44.88
CA ILE A 12 42.10 -15.84 45.85
C ILE A 12 40.81 -15.07 46.27
N SER A 13 39.57 -15.59 46.19
CA SER A 13 38.83 -16.53 47.07
C SER A 13 38.31 -16.01 48.42
N SER A 14 37.09 -16.47 48.74
CA SER A 14 36.46 -16.72 50.06
C SER A 14 35.40 -15.70 50.52
N LYS A 15 34.09 -16.03 50.43
CA LYS A 15 33.19 -16.63 51.47
C LYS A 15 32.84 -15.63 52.59
N MET A 16 31.65 -15.54 53.20
CA MET A 16 30.51 -16.45 53.37
C MET A 16 29.32 -15.67 53.99
N SER A 17 28.09 -16.09 53.66
CA SER A 17 26.91 -16.32 54.54
C SER A 17 26.43 -15.26 55.55
N GLY A 18 25.11 -14.99 55.54
CA GLY A 18 24.38 -14.55 56.74
C GLY A 18 22.98 -14.00 56.49
N ALA A 19 21.96 -14.78 56.85
CA ALA A 19 20.54 -14.46 56.79
C ALA A 19 20.07 -13.52 57.93
N GLY A 20 18.92 -12.85 57.75
CA GLY A 20 18.21 -12.16 58.85
C GLY A 20 16.98 -11.39 58.41
N GLN A 21 15.81 -11.82 58.91
CA GLN A 21 14.45 -11.34 58.65
C GLN A 21 14.02 -10.21 59.63
N VAL A 22 12.77 -9.71 59.42
CA VAL A 22 11.89 -8.91 60.33
C VAL A 22 12.19 -7.40 60.38
N GLY A 23 11.27 -6.42 60.30
CA GLY A 23 9.80 -6.35 60.25
C GLY A 23 9.33 -5.05 60.97
N LEU A 24 8.20 -4.46 60.50
CA LEU A 24 7.30 -3.49 61.17
C LEU A 24 7.77 -2.01 61.32
N SER A 25 7.07 -1.06 60.66
CA SER A 25 6.02 -0.13 61.19
C SER A 25 6.63 1.09 61.93
N SER A 26 6.15 2.34 61.92
CA SER A 26 4.83 2.96 61.70
C SER A 26 5.00 4.51 61.69
N ASN A 27 3.89 5.23 61.39
CA ASN A 27 3.58 6.66 61.69
C ASN A 27 4.27 7.75 60.85
N SER A 28 3.63 8.84 60.41
CA SER A 28 2.40 9.57 60.79
C SER A 28 2.01 10.53 59.64
N ALA A 29 0.76 10.57 59.17
CA ALA A 29 -0.36 11.46 59.54
C ALA A 29 -0.13 12.98 59.37
N SER A 30 -0.80 13.59 58.40
CA SER A 30 -1.47 14.91 58.56
C SER A 30 -2.59 15.09 57.54
N ARG A 31 -3.76 15.48 58.06
CA ARG A 31 -5.01 15.80 57.34
C ARG A 31 -4.94 17.24 56.81
N PHE A 32 -5.60 17.53 55.69
CA PHE A 32 -6.38 18.78 55.55
C PHE A 32 -7.54 18.58 54.57
N CYS A 33 -8.66 19.24 54.88
CA CYS A 33 -10.00 19.03 54.36
C CYS A 33 -10.32 19.94 53.17
N GLY A 34 -11.06 19.41 52.20
CA GLY A 34 -12.12 20.04 51.39
C GLY A 34 -11.91 21.38 50.69
N LEU A 35 -12.07 21.37 49.35
CA LEU A 35 -12.91 22.32 48.61
C LEU A 35 -13.13 21.79 47.18
N SER A 36 -14.39 21.46 46.87
CA SER A 36 -14.85 21.15 45.51
C SER A 36 -14.82 22.41 44.64
N MET A 37 -14.22 22.31 43.45
CA MET A 37 -14.62 23.10 42.29
C MET A 37 -14.54 22.20 41.06
N GLU A 38 -15.69 22.02 40.42
CA GLU A 38 -15.88 21.31 39.16
C GLU A 38 -15.09 22.01 38.06
N ALA A 39 -14.07 21.33 37.52
CA ALA A 39 -13.43 21.73 36.28
C ALA A 39 -14.21 21.11 35.12
N ASN A 40 -15.04 21.94 34.50
CA ASN A 40 -15.82 21.67 33.30
C ASN A 40 -14.87 21.34 32.12
N THR A 41 -14.64 20.05 31.85
CA THR A 41 -13.90 19.59 30.66
C THR A 41 -14.78 19.73 29.42
N GLY A 42 -14.60 20.83 28.70
CA GLY A 42 -15.11 21.03 27.34
C GLY A 42 -14.39 20.16 26.31
N SER A 43 -14.40 18.83 26.48
CA SER A 43 -13.84 17.86 25.53
C SER A 43 -14.91 16.97 24.87
N ASP A 44 -16.18 17.15 25.19
CA ASP A 44 -17.28 16.26 24.76
C ASP A 44 -18.06 16.73 23.51
N LEU A 45 -17.68 17.84 22.90
CA LEU A 45 -18.40 18.44 21.76
C LEU A 45 -17.78 18.19 20.38
N LEU A 46 -16.63 17.51 20.27
CA LEU A 46 -15.98 17.25 18.97
C LEU A 46 -16.21 15.84 18.40
N GLN A 47 -16.86 14.92 19.13
CA GLN A 47 -17.06 13.54 18.65
C GLN A 47 -18.48 13.18 18.18
N LYS A 48 -19.46 14.09 18.26
CA LYS A 48 -20.86 13.77 17.91
C LYS A 48 -21.29 14.15 16.48
N GLY A 49 -20.37 14.51 15.58
CA GLY A 49 -20.70 15.07 14.25
C GLY A 49 -20.20 14.35 12.99
N VAL A 50 -19.31 13.34 13.06
CA VAL A 50 -18.55 12.89 11.87
C VAL A 50 -18.79 11.43 11.39
N PRO A 51 -20.02 10.90 11.24
CA PRO A 51 -20.20 9.58 10.63
C PRO A 51 -20.08 9.56 9.09
N LYS A 52 -20.27 10.71 8.41
CA LYS A 52 -20.45 10.74 6.94
C LYS A 52 -19.16 10.73 6.10
N LEU A 53 -18.00 10.96 6.71
CA LEU A 53 -16.71 11.00 6.02
C LEU A 53 -16.00 9.64 5.95
N ALA A 54 -16.38 8.71 6.82
CA ALA A 54 -15.86 7.35 6.79
C ALA A 54 -16.58 6.55 5.69
N ILE A 55 -15.83 6.02 4.72
CA ILE A 55 -16.37 5.04 3.77
C ILE A 55 -16.73 3.80 4.59
N ASN A 56 -18.02 3.54 4.79
CA ASN A 56 -18.52 2.47 5.64
C ASN A 56 -18.17 1.09 5.06
N TRP A 57 -17.07 0.50 5.52
CA TRP A 57 -16.57 -0.76 4.99
C TRP A 57 -17.28 -1.99 5.57
N LYS A 58 -18.57 -2.18 5.27
CA LYS A 58 -19.26 -3.45 5.58
C LYS A 58 -18.50 -4.66 5.01
N SER A 59 -18.27 -5.69 5.81
CA SER A 59 -17.61 -6.94 5.42
C SER A 59 -18.36 -7.62 4.26
N SER A 60 -17.90 -7.42 3.02
CA SER A 60 -18.37 -8.21 1.89
C SER A 60 -17.55 -9.49 1.84
N ALA A 61 -18.03 -10.53 2.51
CA ALA A 61 -17.57 -11.90 2.27
C ALA A 61 -18.27 -12.41 1.01
N ARG A 62 -17.77 -12.06 -0.18
CA ARG A 62 -18.22 -12.68 -1.42
C ARG A 62 -17.27 -13.85 -1.71
N ALA A 63 -17.81 -15.07 -1.64
CA ALA A 63 -17.05 -16.28 -1.97
C ALA A 63 -16.57 -16.24 -3.43
N PRO A 64 -15.38 -16.79 -3.74
CA PRO A 64 -14.92 -16.87 -5.11
C PRO A 64 -15.83 -17.82 -5.90
N SER A 65 -16.45 -17.31 -6.96
CA SER A 65 -17.25 -18.12 -7.89
C SER A 65 -16.32 -18.98 -8.72
N VAL A 66 -16.26 -20.28 -8.41
CA VAL A 66 -15.60 -21.28 -9.25
C VAL A 66 -16.48 -21.48 -10.50
N GLY A 67 -16.13 -20.79 -11.58
CA GLY A 67 -16.76 -21.00 -12.89
C GLY A 67 -16.41 -22.40 -13.40
N ARG A 68 -17.41 -23.27 -13.51
CA ARG A 68 -17.32 -24.59 -14.12
C ARG A 68 -17.28 -24.44 -15.64
N TRP A 69 -16.12 -24.64 -16.26
CA TRP A 69 -15.99 -24.70 -17.72
C TRP A 69 -16.38 -26.11 -18.18
N GLY A 70 -17.54 -26.22 -18.83
CA GLY A 70 -17.94 -27.41 -19.59
C GLY A 70 -17.83 -27.12 -21.09
N PRO A 71 -17.42 -28.09 -21.94
CA PRO A 71 -17.28 -27.85 -23.37
C PRO A 71 -18.65 -27.90 -24.04
N SER A 72 -18.97 -26.91 -24.89
CA SER A 72 -20.09 -27.04 -25.82
C SER A 72 -19.79 -26.37 -27.15
N SER A 73 -19.57 -27.25 -28.13
CA SER A 73 -19.84 -27.18 -29.57
C SER A 73 -19.80 -25.81 -30.26
N VAL A 74 -18.81 -25.67 -31.13
CA VAL A 74 -18.74 -24.64 -32.17
C VAL A 74 -19.81 -24.93 -33.22
N VAL A 75 -20.76 -24.01 -33.40
CA VAL A 75 -21.62 -23.98 -34.58
C VAL A 75 -21.31 -22.68 -35.31
N ALA A 76 -20.76 -22.79 -36.51
CA ALA A 76 -20.41 -21.65 -37.35
C ALA A 76 -21.69 -21.01 -37.90
N ALA A 77 -21.90 -19.73 -37.59
CA ALA A 77 -22.88 -18.89 -38.26
C ALA A 77 -22.15 -17.71 -38.92
N SER A 78 -22.15 -17.72 -40.25
CA SER A 78 -21.72 -16.62 -41.11
C SER A 78 -22.68 -15.45 -40.97
N SER A 79 -22.17 -14.24 -40.71
CA SER A 79 -22.91 -13.00 -41.01
C SER A 79 -21.96 -11.82 -41.24
N SER A 80 -22.38 -11.01 -42.20
CA SER A 80 -21.73 -9.93 -42.92
C SER A 80 -21.04 -8.84 -42.08
N ARG A 81 -19.88 -8.40 -42.58
CA ARG A 81 -19.18 -7.17 -42.15
C ARG A 81 -20.09 -5.96 -42.34
N SER A 82 -20.40 -5.28 -41.24
CA SER A 82 -20.72 -3.86 -41.24
C SER A 82 -19.72 -3.19 -40.31
N ALA A 83 -18.94 -2.24 -40.84
CA ALA A 83 -18.04 -1.41 -40.08
C ALA A 83 -18.89 -0.47 -39.21
N GLY A 84 -19.28 -0.96 -38.04
CA GLY A 84 -19.95 -0.15 -37.02
C GLY A 84 -18.95 0.82 -36.44
N VAL A 85 -19.17 2.11 -36.68
CA VAL A 85 -18.66 3.18 -35.81
C VAL A 85 -19.02 2.78 -34.39
N MET A 86 -18.03 2.45 -33.56
CA MET A 86 -18.24 2.25 -32.13
C MET A 86 -18.62 3.61 -31.58
N GLN A 87 -19.93 3.86 -31.48
CA GLN A 87 -20.49 5.01 -30.81
C GLN A 87 -20.00 4.92 -29.37
N GLU A 88 -19.11 5.83 -28.97
CA GLU A 88 -18.71 6.03 -27.58
C GLU A 88 -19.97 6.33 -26.80
N LYS A 89 -20.50 5.29 -26.16
CA LYS A 89 -21.56 5.43 -25.18
C LYS A 89 -20.91 6.18 -24.02
N GLU A 90 -21.34 7.42 -23.77
CA GLU A 90 -21.09 8.15 -22.52
C GLU A 90 -21.73 7.34 -21.39
N GLU A 91 -21.10 6.24 -20.98
CA GLU A 91 -21.29 5.67 -19.67
C GLU A 91 -20.49 6.56 -18.72
N THR A 92 -21.07 7.71 -18.39
CA THR A 92 -20.81 8.35 -17.11
C THR A 92 -21.32 7.40 -16.03
N GLU A 93 -20.61 6.29 -15.81
CA GLU A 93 -20.57 5.70 -14.49
C GLU A 93 -19.98 6.79 -13.61
N GLU A 94 -20.87 7.54 -12.96
CA GLU A 94 -20.49 8.46 -11.90
C GLU A 94 -19.55 7.68 -10.99
N LEU A 95 -18.35 8.23 -10.76
CA LEU A 95 -17.41 7.71 -9.77
C LEU A 95 -18.05 7.91 -8.38
N THR A 96 -19.01 7.04 -8.06
CA THR A 96 -19.71 6.96 -6.79
C THR A 96 -18.74 6.43 -5.75
N LEU A 97 -18.97 6.76 -4.49
CA LEU A 97 -18.19 6.21 -3.37
C LEU A 97 -18.16 4.67 -3.38
N ASP A 98 -19.24 4.04 -3.86
CA ASP A 98 -19.34 2.59 -4.00
C ASP A 98 -18.41 2.05 -5.11
N SER A 99 -18.36 2.69 -6.28
CA SER A 99 -17.42 2.32 -7.35
C SER A 99 -15.95 2.49 -6.93
N ILE A 100 -15.64 3.58 -6.19
CA ILE A 100 -14.30 3.83 -5.62
C ILE A 100 -13.94 2.72 -4.65
N ARG A 101 -14.89 2.34 -3.79
CA ARG A 101 -14.69 1.27 -2.83
C ARG A 101 -14.40 -0.07 -3.51
N ASP A 102 -15.20 -0.46 -4.50
CA ASP A 102 -15.01 -1.73 -5.20
C ASP A 102 -13.68 -1.77 -5.95
N SER A 103 -13.28 -0.63 -6.55
CA SER A 103 -11.96 -0.48 -7.16
C SER A 103 -10.83 -0.64 -6.13
N LEU A 104 -10.94 -0.01 -4.95
CA LEU A 104 -9.94 -0.14 -3.88
C LEU A 104 -9.83 -1.58 -3.35
N ILE A 105 -10.95 -2.32 -3.23
CA ILE A 105 -10.95 -3.74 -2.84
C ILE A 105 -10.18 -4.57 -3.86
N ARG A 106 -10.43 -4.36 -5.15
CA ARG A 106 -9.74 -5.07 -6.23
C ARG A 106 -8.25 -4.76 -6.28
N GLN A 107 -7.89 -3.49 -6.12
CA GLN A 107 -6.48 -3.08 -6.09
C GLN A 107 -5.74 -3.65 -4.89
N GLU A 108 -6.42 -3.79 -3.74
CA GLU A 108 -5.89 -4.51 -2.58
C GLU A 108 -5.60 -5.98 -2.91
N ASP A 109 -6.49 -6.68 -3.62
CA ASP A 109 -6.26 -8.05 -4.06
C ASP A 109 -5.04 -8.14 -4.99
N SER A 110 -4.95 -7.26 -5.99
CA SER A 110 -3.82 -7.22 -6.92
C SER A 110 -2.48 -7.02 -6.21
N ILE A 111 -2.41 -6.15 -5.21
CA ILE A 111 -1.18 -5.96 -4.41
C ILE A 111 -0.82 -7.26 -3.68
N ILE A 112 -1.78 -7.88 -2.98
CA ILE A 112 -1.50 -9.10 -2.20
C ILE A 112 -1.00 -10.22 -3.12
N TYR A 113 -1.65 -10.43 -4.27
CA TYR A 113 -1.22 -11.44 -5.23
C TYR A 113 0.18 -11.15 -5.79
N ASN A 114 0.46 -9.92 -6.21
CA ASN A 114 1.78 -9.57 -6.75
C ASN A 114 2.89 -9.74 -5.71
N LEU A 115 2.62 -9.42 -4.44
CA LEU A 115 3.58 -9.65 -3.34
C LEU A 115 3.82 -11.14 -3.08
N LEU A 116 2.77 -11.97 -3.12
CA LEU A 116 2.89 -13.42 -3.01
C LEU A 116 3.72 -14.02 -4.14
N GLU A 117 3.55 -13.53 -5.37
CA GLU A 117 4.37 -13.94 -6.51
C GLU A 117 5.82 -13.45 -6.36
N ARG A 118 6.04 -12.21 -5.87
CA ARG A 118 7.39 -11.71 -5.64
C ARG A 118 8.14 -12.51 -4.58
N ALA A 119 7.45 -12.95 -3.52
CA ALA A 119 8.06 -13.77 -2.47
C ALA A 119 8.46 -15.18 -2.93
N GLN A 120 8.14 -15.57 -4.18
CA GLN A 120 8.66 -16.79 -4.78
C GLN A 120 10.18 -16.77 -4.96
N TYR A 121 10.78 -15.58 -5.01
CA TYR A 121 12.19 -15.37 -5.27
C TYR A 121 12.88 -14.70 -4.08
N CYS A 122 14.18 -14.94 -3.95
CA CYS A 122 15.05 -14.23 -3.01
C CYS A 122 15.13 -12.73 -3.31
N THR A 123 15.79 -11.97 -2.43
CA THR A 123 16.02 -10.54 -2.64
C THR A 123 16.80 -10.26 -3.93
N ASN A 124 17.66 -11.18 -4.39
CA ASN A 124 18.36 -11.09 -5.67
C ASN A 124 19.04 -9.72 -5.93
N PRO A 125 19.97 -9.27 -5.06
CA PRO A 125 20.60 -7.94 -5.15
C PRO A 125 21.17 -7.55 -6.54
N PRO A 126 21.76 -8.46 -7.34
CA PRO A 126 22.19 -8.16 -8.71
C PRO A 126 21.13 -7.49 -9.59
N THR A 127 19.85 -7.79 -9.36
CA THR A 127 18.69 -7.23 -10.09
C THR A 127 18.63 -5.70 -10.02
N TYR A 128 19.08 -5.13 -8.91
CA TYR A 128 18.91 -3.71 -8.56
C TYR A 128 20.22 -2.93 -8.65
N ALA A 129 21.36 -3.62 -8.79
CA ALA A 129 22.66 -2.99 -8.88
C ALA A 129 22.94 -2.50 -10.33
N PRO A 130 23.28 -1.21 -10.54
CA PRO A 130 23.63 -0.70 -11.86
C PRO A 130 24.87 -1.36 -12.44
N GLY A 131 24.85 -1.66 -13.74
CA GLY A 131 26.03 -2.14 -14.48
C GLY A 131 26.39 -3.62 -14.25
N VAL A 132 25.63 -4.35 -13.43
CA VAL A 132 25.81 -5.81 -13.26
C VAL A 132 25.43 -6.56 -14.54
N PHE A 133 24.32 -6.18 -15.15
CA PHE A 133 23.90 -6.71 -16.45
C PHE A 133 24.27 -5.75 -17.57
N GLN A 134 24.96 -6.26 -18.59
CA GLN A 134 25.29 -5.50 -19.79
C GLN A 134 24.10 -5.55 -20.74
N ILE A 135 23.36 -4.45 -20.83
CA ILE A 135 22.19 -4.30 -21.70
C ILE A 135 22.55 -3.30 -22.79
N GLU A 136 22.49 -3.72 -24.06
CA GLU A 136 22.87 -2.87 -25.18
C GLU A 136 22.01 -1.58 -25.23
N GLY A 137 22.68 -0.43 -25.30
CA GLY A 137 22.01 0.88 -25.36
C GLY A 137 21.36 1.35 -24.06
N PHE A 138 21.59 0.66 -22.93
CA PHE A 138 21.02 1.04 -21.64
C PHE A 138 22.10 1.10 -20.54
N THR A 139 21.95 2.05 -19.61
CA THR A 139 22.81 2.18 -18.42
C THR A 139 21.91 2.28 -17.20
N GLY A 140 22.00 1.28 -16.32
CA GLY A 140 21.17 1.18 -15.12
C GLY A 140 21.12 -0.26 -14.60
N SER A 141 20.19 -0.52 -13.69
CA SER A 141 19.85 -1.84 -13.17
C SER A 141 18.87 -2.59 -14.06
N LEU A 142 18.72 -3.91 -13.85
CA LEU A 142 17.78 -4.73 -14.61
C LEU A 142 16.32 -4.29 -14.36
N ILE A 143 15.98 -3.93 -13.13
CA ILE A 143 14.64 -3.44 -12.80
C ILE A 143 14.31 -2.10 -13.48
N GLU A 144 15.26 -1.17 -13.54
CA GLU A 144 15.05 0.11 -14.24
C GLU A 144 14.83 -0.11 -15.73
N PHE A 145 15.62 -0.99 -16.35
CA PHE A 145 15.45 -1.37 -17.75
C PHE A 145 14.04 -1.93 -17.99
N LEU A 146 13.65 -2.97 -17.25
CA LEU A 146 12.37 -3.64 -17.45
C LEU A 146 11.18 -2.73 -17.19
N LEU A 147 11.24 -1.89 -16.15
CA LEU A 147 10.17 -0.95 -15.88
C LEU A 147 10.06 0.07 -17.02
N ARG A 148 11.15 0.73 -17.41
CA ARG A 148 11.16 1.73 -18.49
C ARG A 148 10.59 1.18 -19.79
N GLU A 149 11.03 0.00 -20.22
CA GLU A 149 10.54 -0.61 -21.45
C GLU A 149 9.05 -1.01 -21.35
N THR A 150 8.61 -1.49 -20.18
CA THR A 150 7.20 -1.75 -19.91
C THR A 150 6.37 -0.46 -19.96
N GLU A 151 6.86 0.64 -19.38
CA GLU A 151 6.18 1.93 -19.42
C GLU A 151 6.11 2.48 -20.84
N ARG A 152 7.18 2.35 -21.63
CA ARG A 152 7.19 2.75 -23.05
C ARG A 152 6.14 1.99 -23.85
N LEU A 153 6.09 0.67 -23.68
CA LEU A 153 5.09 -0.17 -24.33
C LEU A 153 3.66 0.26 -23.94
N HIS A 154 3.40 0.43 -22.65
CA HIS A 154 2.08 0.82 -22.17
C HIS A 154 1.69 2.27 -22.53
N ALA A 155 2.64 3.20 -22.59
CA ALA A 155 2.43 4.58 -23.03
C ALA A 155 1.99 4.64 -24.49
N SER A 156 2.53 3.77 -25.35
CA SER A 156 2.15 3.70 -26.76
C SER A 156 0.64 3.45 -26.92
N VAL A 157 0.04 2.66 -26.02
CA VAL A 157 -1.39 2.34 -25.99
C VAL A 157 -2.20 3.22 -25.02
N ARG A 158 -1.68 4.41 -24.68
CA ARG A 158 -2.35 5.46 -23.89
C ARG A 158 -2.52 5.18 -22.39
N ARG A 159 -1.85 4.19 -21.80
CA ARG A 159 -2.03 3.85 -20.37
C ARG A 159 -1.88 5.07 -19.45
N TYR A 160 -0.81 5.83 -19.61
CA TYR A 160 -0.49 7.00 -18.77
C TYR A 160 -1.23 8.29 -19.16
N THR A 161 -2.20 8.21 -20.07
CA THR A 161 -3.19 9.28 -20.26
C THR A 161 -4.38 9.12 -19.32
N SER A 162 -4.52 7.94 -18.70
CA SER A 162 -5.56 7.65 -17.71
C SER A 162 -5.28 8.38 -16.39
N PRO A 163 -6.29 8.99 -15.75
CA PRO A 163 -6.09 9.78 -14.52
C PRO A 163 -5.63 8.94 -13.31
N ASP A 164 -5.78 7.61 -13.37
CA ASP A 164 -5.42 6.65 -12.32
C ASP A 164 -4.08 5.92 -12.57
N GLU A 165 -3.36 6.23 -13.65
CA GLU A 165 -2.08 5.60 -13.99
C GLU A 165 -0.93 6.63 -13.94
N HIS A 166 0.13 6.32 -13.20
CA HIS A 166 1.27 7.22 -12.98
C HIS A 166 2.57 6.50 -13.34
N ALA A 167 3.34 7.07 -14.27
CA ALA A 167 4.62 6.51 -14.70
C ALA A 167 5.73 6.77 -13.67
N PHE A 168 6.65 5.81 -13.52
CA PHE A 168 7.88 5.99 -12.72
C PHE A 168 8.93 6.81 -13.48
N PHE A 169 8.96 6.70 -14.81
CA PHE A 169 9.89 7.41 -15.69
C PHE A 169 9.12 8.26 -16.73
N PRO A 170 8.39 9.31 -16.31
CA PRO A 170 7.52 10.09 -17.20
C PRO A 170 8.28 10.78 -18.34
N GLN A 171 9.55 11.12 -18.15
CA GLN A 171 10.41 11.75 -19.16
C GLN A 171 10.74 10.82 -20.34
N ASP A 172 10.60 9.50 -20.17
CA ASP A 172 11.02 8.49 -21.15
C ASP A 172 9.86 7.96 -22.01
N LEU A 173 8.65 8.46 -21.79
CA LEU A 173 7.44 7.96 -22.43
C LEU A 173 7.29 8.45 -23.88
N PRO A 174 7.02 7.56 -24.85
CA PRO A 174 6.71 7.96 -26.22
C PRO A 174 5.31 8.59 -26.31
N LYS A 175 5.09 9.31 -27.42
CA LYS A 175 3.73 9.75 -27.77
C LYS A 175 2.85 8.53 -28.08
N PRO A 176 1.58 8.50 -27.62
CA PRO A 176 0.68 7.41 -27.93
C PRO A 176 0.44 7.24 -29.44
N ILE A 177 0.32 5.99 -29.89
CA ILE A 177 0.01 5.65 -31.29
C ILE A 177 -1.49 5.58 -31.56
N LEU A 178 -2.30 5.45 -30.50
CA LEU A 178 -3.75 5.43 -30.58
C LEU A 178 -4.32 6.86 -30.52
N PRO A 179 -5.48 7.14 -31.15
CA PRO A 179 -6.16 8.44 -31.05
C PRO A 179 -6.42 8.86 -29.58
N PRO A 180 -6.52 10.14 -29.22
CA PRO A 180 -6.87 10.52 -27.85
C PRO A 180 -8.21 9.94 -27.38
N MET A 181 -8.34 9.67 -26.08
CA MET A 181 -9.60 9.25 -25.44
C MET A 181 -10.01 10.29 -24.40
N ALA A 182 -11.30 10.65 -24.35
CA ALA A 182 -11.81 11.55 -23.33
C ALA A 182 -12.15 10.76 -22.07
N TYR A 183 -11.46 11.07 -20.96
CA TYR A 183 -11.82 10.55 -19.65
C TYR A 183 -12.85 11.46 -18.98
N PRO A 184 -13.75 10.91 -18.14
CA PRO A 184 -14.63 11.71 -17.30
C PRO A 184 -13.83 12.69 -16.43
N LYS A 185 -14.19 13.98 -16.48
CA LYS A 185 -13.53 15.05 -15.71
C LYS A 185 -13.93 15.02 -14.23
N VAL A 186 -13.49 13.99 -13.51
CA VAL A 186 -13.85 13.82 -12.10
C VAL A 186 -12.85 14.51 -11.17
N LEU A 187 -11.55 14.38 -11.46
CA LEU A 187 -10.51 15.01 -10.65
C LEU A 187 -10.31 16.48 -11.03
N HIS A 188 -9.93 17.28 -10.04
CA HIS A 188 -9.42 18.62 -10.27
C HIS A 188 -8.11 18.57 -11.07
N LYS A 189 -7.86 19.55 -11.94
CA LYS A 189 -6.67 19.61 -12.80
C LYS A 189 -5.34 19.53 -12.05
N ALA A 190 -5.32 19.94 -10.78
CA ALA A 190 -4.14 19.78 -9.92
C ALA A 190 -3.71 18.31 -9.74
N ALA A 191 -4.58 17.34 -10.02
CA ALA A 191 -4.25 15.92 -10.01
C ALA A 191 -3.13 15.56 -10.98
N ASP A 192 -3.02 16.25 -12.11
CA ASP A 192 -2.05 15.94 -13.17
C ASP A 192 -0.60 16.17 -12.71
N ASP A 193 -0.41 17.12 -11.78
CA ASP A 193 0.90 17.47 -11.22
C ASP A 193 1.31 16.57 -10.02
N ILE A 194 0.43 15.69 -9.55
CA ILE A 194 0.68 14.87 -8.35
C ILE A 194 1.17 13.49 -8.76
N ASN A 195 2.47 13.28 -8.69
CA ASN A 195 3.09 11.96 -8.84
C ASN A 195 4.15 11.77 -7.75
N ILE A 196 3.92 10.82 -6.85
CA ILE A 196 4.84 10.48 -5.76
C ILE A 196 5.56 9.16 -5.98
N ASN A 197 5.67 8.70 -7.23
CA ASN A 197 6.30 7.42 -7.55
C ASN A 197 7.74 7.29 -7.07
N SER A 198 8.48 8.40 -6.90
CA SER A 198 9.79 8.35 -6.25
C SER A 198 9.71 7.80 -4.82
N LEU A 199 8.72 8.23 -4.04
CA LEU A 199 8.50 7.72 -2.68
C LEU A 199 7.96 6.28 -2.68
N VAL A 200 7.16 5.92 -3.69
CA VAL A 200 6.66 4.54 -3.84
C VAL A 200 7.80 3.60 -4.19
N TRP A 201 8.73 4.06 -5.04
CA TRP A 201 9.94 3.33 -5.41
C TRP A 201 10.82 3.08 -4.18
N ASP A 202 11.19 4.14 -3.45
CA ASP A 202 12.03 4.04 -2.25
C ASP A 202 11.38 3.10 -1.22
N MET A 203 10.10 3.32 -0.89
CA MET A 203 9.35 2.47 0.04
C MET A 203 9.33 1.00 -0.40
N TYR A 204 9.19 0.73 -1.70
CA TYR A 204 9.14 -0.64 -2.18
C TYR A 204 10.48 -1.37 -1.96
N PHE A 205 11.59 -0.77 -2.36
CA PHE A 205 12.90 -1.43 -2.29
C PHE A 205 13.53 -1.39 -0.90
N ASP A 206 13.35 -0.29 -0.15
CA ASP A 206 14.01 -0.09 1.13
C ASP A 206 13.22 -0.70 2.29
N ASP A 207 11.88 -0.66 2.24
CA ASP A 207 11.03 -1.04 3.37
C ASP A 207 10.21 -2.32 3.11
N LEU A 208 9.64 -2.47 1.92
CA LEU A 208 8.68 -3.53 1.62
C LEU A 208 9.37 -4.84 1.19
N LEU A 209 10.25 -4.77 0.19
CA LEU A 209 10.90 -5.91 -0.41
C LEU A 209 11.73 -6.74 0.61
N PRO A 210 12.51 -6.14 1.53
CA PRO A 210 13.26 -6.90 2.53
C PRO A 210 12.36 -7.67 3.51
N GLY A 211 11.11 -7.23 3.70
CA GLY A 211 10.13 -7.97 4.48
C GLY A 211 9.48 -9.11 3.68
N VAL A 212 9.30 -8.93 2.37
CA VAL A 212 8.55 -9.88 1.53
C VAL A 212 9.42 -11.04 1.02
N ALA A 213 10.66 -10.76 0.62
CA ALA A 213 11.55 -11.74 0.02
C ALA A 213 12.59 -12.25 1.04
N VAL A 214 12.92 -13.54 0.96
CA VAL A 214 14.01 -14.11 1.75
C VAL A 214 15.34 -13.54 1.25
N GLU A 215 16.19 -13.10 2.16
CA GLU A 215 17.53 -12.62 1.82
C GLU A 215 18.34 -13.70 1.11
N GLY A 216 18.93 -13.38 -0.04
CA GLY A 216 19.79 -14.30 -0.78
C GLY A 216 19.80 -14.02 -2.28
N ASP A 217 20.39 -14.96 -3.01
CA ASP A 217 20.40 -14.97 -4.47
C ASP A 217 20.04 -16.37 -4.96
N ASP A 218 18.93 -16.47 -5.68
CA ASP A 218 18.45 -17.71 -6.30
C ASP A 218 18.66 -17.74 -7.84
N GLY A 219 19.27 -16.70 -8.41
CA GLY A 219 19.56 -16.56 -9.84
C GLY A 219 18.37 -16.14 -10.72
N ASN A 220 17.15 -16.00 -10.18
CA ASN A 220 15.95 -15.68 -10.97
C ASN A 220 15.73 -14.17 -11.14
N TYR A 221 16.76 -13.46 -11.60
CA TYR A 221 16.77 -11.99 -11.71
C TYR A 221 15.62 -11.43 -12.57
N GLY A 222 15.40 -12.02 -13.75
CA GLY A 222 14.35 -11.58 -14.68
C GLY A 222 12.94 -11.80 -14.12
N SER A 223 12.70 -12.93 -13.46
CA SER A 223 11.42 -13.22 -12.82
C SER A 223 11.15 -12.30 -11.64
N ALA A 224 12.15 -12.08 -10.78
CA ALA A 224 12.07 -11.14 -9.67
C ALA A 224 11.75 -9.72 -10.16
N ALA A 225 12.49 -9.21 -11.14
CA ALA A 225 12.25 -7.88 -11.71
C ALA A 225 10.88 -7.76 -12.39
N THR A 226 10.40 -8.80 -13.05
CA THR A 226 9.05 -8.81 -13.66
C THR A 226 7.96 -8.71 -12.58
N CYS A 227 8.11 -9.46 -11.48
CA CYS A 227 7.22 -9.34 -10.32
C CYS A 227 7.31 -7.94 -9.68
N ASP A 228 8.52 -7.38 -9.56
CA ASP A 228 8.73 -6.02 -9.03
C ASP A 228 7.98 -4.96 -9.85
N VAL A 229 8.02 -5.03 -11.18
CA VAL A 229 7.25 -4.14 -12.07
C VAL A 229 5.75 -4.21 -11.77
N LEU A 230 5.21 -5.42 -11.59
CA LEU A 230 3.79 -5.62 -11.27
C LEU A 230 3.44 -5.08 -9.88
N CYS A 231 4.31 -5.28 -8.89
CA CYS A 231 4.17 -4.70 -7.56
C CYS A 231 4.15 -3.18 -7.61
N LEU A 232 5.14 -2.57 -8.25
CA LEU A 232 5.29 -1.12 -8.37
C LEU A 232 4.09 -0.47 -9.06
N GLN A 233 3.61 -1.04 -10.17
CA GLN A 233 2.42 -0.53 -10.86
C GLN A 233 1.15 -0.66 -10.00
N ALA A 234 0.95 -1.79 -9.31
CA ALA A 234 -0.21 -1.98 -8.44
C ALA A 234 -0.18 -1.05 -7.23
N LEU A 235 0.98 -0.86 -6.61
CA LEU A 235 1.21 0.05 -5.49
C LEU A 235 0.98 1.50 -5.92
N SER A 236 1.59 1.92 -7.04
CA SER A 236 1.43 3.26 -7.59
C SER A 236 -0.05 3.59 -7.82
N LYS A 237 -0.77 2.71 -8.53
CA LYS A 237 -2.20 2.88 -8.79
C LYS A 237 -3.00 3.02 -7.49
N ARG A 238 -2.76 2.13 -6.52
CA ARG A 238 -3.48 2.13 -5.23
C ARG A 238 -3.23 3.36 -4.39
N ILE A 239 -1.98 3.81 -4.32
CA ILE A 239 -1.56 4.97 -3.55
C ILE A 239 -2.12 6.25 -4.20
N HIS A 240 -1.99 6.39 -5.52
CA HIS A 240 -2.50 7.53 -6.25
C HIS A 240 -4.03 7.55 -6.37
N TYR A 241 -4.70 6.41 -6.19
CA TYR A 241 -6.16 6.36 -6.05
C TYR A 241 -6.67 7.20 -4.86
N GLY A 242 -5.78 7.60 -3.94
CA GLY A 242 -6.02 8.63 -2.95
C GLY A 242 -6.60 9.93 -3.52
N LYS A 243 -6.31 10.29 -4.78
CA LYS A 243 -6.92 11.46 -5.45
C LYS A 243 -8.45 11.33 -5.55
N PHE A 244 -8.95 10.17 -6.00
CA PHE A 244 -10.38 9.90 -6.09
C PHE A 244 -11.04 9.84 -4.71
N VAL A 245 -10.36 9.24 -3.73
CA VAL A 245 -10.84 9.20 -2.33
C VAL A 245 -10.97 10.61 -1.76
N ALA A 246 -9.96 11.46 -1.96
CA ALA A 246 -9.99 12.85 -1.52
C ALA A 246 -11.10 13.63 -2.21
N GLU A 247 -11.25 13.49 -3.52
CA GLU A 247 -12.33 14.15 -4.27
C GLU A 247 -13.70 13.75 -3.74
N ALA A 248 -13.93 12.46 -3.51
CA ALA A 248 -15.20 11.98 -3.01
C ALA A 248 -15.50 12.49 -1.59
N LYS A 249 -14.50 12.50 -0.70
CA LYS A 249 -14.63 13.11 0.64
C LYS A 249 -14.94 14.60 0.57
N PHE A 250 -14.22 15.33 -0.29
CA PHE A 250 -14.41 16.78 -0.47
C PHE A 250 -15.82 17.09 -0.95
N ARG A 251 -16.34 16.36 -1.95
CA ARG A 251 -17.69 16.57 -2.50
C ARG A 251 -18.80 16.36 -1.46
N VAL A 252 -18.63 15.44 -0.51
CA VAL A 252 -19.65 15.16 0.52
C VAL A 252 -19.72 16.26 1.58
N THR A 253 -18.57 16.80 2.02
CA THR A 253 -18.53 17.87 3.04
C THR A 253 -17.44 18.92 2.74
N PRO A 254 -17.63 19.78 1.72
CA PRO A 254 -16.60 20.76 1.32
C PRO A 254 -16.21 21.70 2.47
N HIS A 255 -17.21 22.17 3.23
CA HIS A 255 -17.07 23.11 4.34
C HIS A 255 -16.11 22.64 5.46
N LEU A 256 -15.89 21.33 5.61
CA LEU A 256 -14.92 20.81 6.59
C LEU A 256 -13.48 20.92 6.07
N PHE A 257 -13.26 20.85 4.75
CA PHE A 257 -11.93 20.90 4.16
C PHE A 257 -11.51 22.31 3.79
N GLU A 258 -12.43 23.15 3.30
CA GLU A 258 -12.12 24.48 2.76
C GLU A 258 -11.28 25.37 3.69
N PRO A 259 -11.54 25.47 5.01
CA PRO A 259 -10.72 26.30 5.90
C PRO A 259 -9.26 25.83 5.94
N HIS A 260 -9.05 24.52 6.03
CA HIS A 260 -7.71 23.93 6.10
C HIS A 260 -6.98 24.02 4.75
N ILE A 261 -7.71 23.89 3.62
CA ILE A 261 -7.13 24.09 2.28
C ILE A 261 -6.68 25.53 2.10
N ARG A 262 -7.52 26.52 2.45
CA ARG A 262 -7.18 27.94 2.31
C ARG A 262 -6.00 28.34 3.19
N ASN A 263 -5.90 27.76 4.39
CA ASN A 263 -4.80 27.99 5.33
C ASN A 263 -3.55 27.15 5.03
N GLN A 264 -3.57 26.29 4.00
CA GLN A 264 -2.50 25.36 3.66
C GLN A 264 -2.07 24.46 4.85
N ASP A 265 -3.04 24.06 5.67
CA ASP A 265 -2.82 23.27 6.89
C ASP A 265 -2.83 21.76 6.58
N SER A 266 -1.66 21.25 6.18
CA SER A 266 -1.48 19.83 5.84
C SER A 266 -1.76 18.89 7.00
N GLU A 267 -1.40 19.30 8.23
CA GLU A 267 -1.55 18.48 9.43
C GLU A 267 -3.02 18.34 9.84
N ALA A 268 -3.78 19.42 9.79
CA ALA A 268 -5.22 19.35 10.05
C ALA A 268 -5.94 18.52 8.98
N LEU A 269 -5.58 18.67 7.70
CA LEU A 269 -6.12 17.84 6.63
C LEU A 269 -5.80 16.36 6.86
N TYR A 270 -4.56 16.03 7.24
CA TYR A 270 -4.14 14.66 7.51
C TYR A 270 -4.93 14.03 8.67
N LYS A 271 -5.14 14.78 9.76
CA LYS A 271 -5.98 14.35 10.89
C LYS A 271 -7.44 14.16 10.48
N LEU A 272 -7.99 15.10 9.71
CA LEU A 272 -9.39 15.08 9.25
C LEU A 272 -9.71 13.87 8.36
N ILE A 273 -8.74 13.40 7.56
CA ILE A 273 -8.94 12.23 6.68
C ILE A 273 -8.60 10.88 7.35
N THR A 274 -8.04 10.90 8.57
CA THR A 274 -7.61 9.70 9.30
C THR A 274 -8.77 9.14 10.13
N PHE A 275 -9.11 7.88 9.89
CA PHE A 275 -10.16 7.15 10.62
C PHE A 275 -9.60 5.83 11.11
N GLU A 276 -9.12 5.79 12.35
CA GLU A 276 -8.43 4.62 12.93
C GLU A 276 -9.23 3.32 12.81
N SER A 277 -10.54 3.38 13.05
CA SER A 277 -11.42 2.21 12.92
C SER A 277 -11.47 1.66 11.49
N VAL A 278 -11.38 2.52 10.47
CA VAL A 278 -11.32 2.12 9.07
C VAL A 278 -9.96 1.52 8.76
N GLU A 279 -8.87 2.14 9.21
CA GLU A 279 -7.50 1.64 9.00
C GLU A 279 -7.31 0.24 9.60
N LEU A 280 -7.77 0.03 10.84
CA LEU A 280 -7.77 -1.29 11.49
C LEU A 280 -8.63 -2.32 10.74
N ASN A 281 -9.75 -1.90 10.14
CA ASN A 281 -10.57 -2.79 9.29
C ASN A 281 -9.88 -3.15 7.98
N VAL A 282 -9.11 -2.22 7.40
CA VAL A 282 -8.29 -2.51 6.21
C VAL A 282 -7.21 -3.53 6.56
N GLN A 283 -6.43 -3.32 7.63
CA GLN A 283 -5.39 -4.25 8.04
C GLN A 283 -5.94 -5.66 8.32
N ARG A 284 -7.03 -5.78 9.08
CA ARG A 284 -7.69 -7.06 9.35
C ARG A 284 -8.14 -7.78 8.07
N ARG A 285 -8.66 -7.02 7.10
CA ARG A 285 -9.09 -7.58 5.81
C ARG A 285 -7.91 -8.02 4.96
N VAL A 286 -6.84 -7.22 4.90
CA VAL A 286 -5.61 -7.56 4.19
C VAL A 286 -5.00 -8.83 4.78
N GLU A 287 -4.93 -8.95 6.11
CA GLU A 287 -4.46 -10.16 6.78
C GLU A 287 -5.31 -11.39 6.40
N ALA A 288 -6.64 -11.25 6.45
CA ALA A 288 -7.55 -12.33 6.09
C ALA A 288 -7.38 -12.78 4.62
N LYS A 289 -7.23 -11.84 3.70
CA LYS A 289 -6.98 -12.11 2.28
C LYS A 289 -5.63 -12.77 2.04
N ALA A 290 -4.57 -12.25 2.67
CA ALA A 290 -3.23 -12.86 2.60
C ALA A 290 -3.24 -14.30 3.14
N ARG A 291 -4.03 -14.58 4.20
CA ARG A 291 -4.26 -15.96 4.65
C ARG A 291 -4.93 -16.80 3.57
N THR A 292 -5.98 -16.31 2.93
CA THR A 292 -6.71 -17.07 1.91
C THR A 292 -5.87 -17.32 0.65
N PHE A 293 -5.10 -16.34 0.19
CA PHE A 293 -4.34 -16.44 -1.06
C PHE A 293 -2.99 -17.13 -0.89
N GLY A 294 -2.35 -17.00 0.28
CA GLY A 294 -1.01 -17.53 0.55
C GLY A 294 -0.98 -18.93 1.16
N GLN A 295 -2.12 -19.62 1.29
CA GLN A 295 -2.18 -20.99 1.80
C GLN A 295 -1.65 -21.98 0.77
N GLU A 296 -0.59 -22.70 1.12
CA GLU A 296 -0.19 -23.90 0.37
C GLU A 296 -1.23 -25.00 0.61
N VAL A 297 -1.92 -25.41 -0.45
CA VAL A 297 -2.93 -26.47 -0.38
C VAL A 297 -2.22 -27.81 -0.25
N ALA A 298 -1.94 -28.23 0.99
CA ALA A 298 -1.48 -29.58 1.27
C ALA A 298 -2.65 -30.57 1.15
N LEU A 299 -2.42 -31.72 0.51
CA LEU A 299 -3.42 -32.80 0.41
C LEU A 299 -3.73 -33.45 1.78
N ASP A 300 -2.85 -33.26 2.76
CA ASP A 300 -3.00 -33.76 4.12
C ASP A 300 -3.56 -32.68 5.05
N ALA A 301 -4.87 -32.73 5.31
CA ALA A 301 -5.61 -31.79 6.18
C ALA A 301 -5.17 -31.80 7.68
N ALA A 302 -4.19 -32.63 8.05
CA ALA A 302 -3.72 -32.79 9.43
C ALA A 302 -2.57 -31.83 9.82
N LYS A 303 -1.95 -31.12 8.87
CA LYS A 303 -0.86 -30.18 9.16
C LYS A 303 -1.37 -28.75 9.28
N PRO A 304 -0.80 -27.93 10.19
CA PRO A 304 -1.11 -26.51 10.25
C PRO A 304 -0.77 -25.85 8.89
N PRO A 305 -1.56 -24.85 8.46
CA PRO A 305 -1.32 -24.17 7.18
C PRO A 305 0.06 -23.51 7.20
N VAL A 306 0.88 -23.84 6.20
CA VAL A 306 2.16 -23.17 5.93
C VAL A 306 1.87 -22.02 4.96
N TYR A 307 2.36 -20.84 5.32
CA TYR A 307 2.23 -19.64 4.50
C TYR A 307 3.61 -19.24 4.00
N LYS A 308 3.70 -18.91 2.72
CA LYS A 308 4.95 -18.45 2.12
C LYS A 308 5.39 -17.07 2.63
N ILE A 309 4.42 -16.20 2.88
CA ILE A 309 4.60 -14.92 3.57
C ILE A 309 3.72 -14.93 4.81
N ASP A 310 4.24 -14.45 5.95
CA ASP A 310 3.41 -14.21 7.14
C ASP A 310 2.26 -13.23 6.78
N PRO A 311 0.99 -13.65 6.86
CA PRO A 311 -0.14 -12.77 6.55
C PRO A 311 -0.17 -11.50 7.42
N LYS A 312 0.34 -11.57 8.66
CA LYS A 312 0.45 -10.40 9.54
C LYS A 312 1.49 -9.41 9.06
N LEU A 313 2.56 -9.89 8.42
CA LEU A 313 3.57 -9.04 7.81
C LEU A 313 2.96 -8.24 6.65
N VAL A 314 2.16 -8.87 5.78
CA VAL A 314 1.47 -8.16 4.68
C VAL A 314 0.54 -7.07 5.22
N ALA A 315 -0.25 -7.37 6.26
CA ALA A 315 -1.16 -6.40 6.87
C ALA A 315 -0.43 -5.23 7.53
N ARG A 316 0.70 -5.51 8.20
CA ARG A 316 1.57 -4.49 8.79
C ARG A 316 2.19 -3.61 7.72
N LEU A 317 2.84 -4.18 6.70
CA LEU A 317 3.42 -3.42 5.59
C LEU A 317 2.39 -2.53 4.89
N TYR A 318 1.17 -3.03 4.72
CA TYR A 318 0.07 -2.24 4.16
C TYR A 318 -0.29 -1.03 5.04
N GLY A 319 -0.28 -1.21 6.36
CA GLY A 319 -0.60 -0.14 7.31
C GLY A 319 0.51 0.85 7.59
N ASP A 320 1.75 0.38 7.60
CA ASP A 320 2.92 1.22 7.90
C ASP A 320 3.35 2.04 6.68
N TRP A 321 3.07 1.55 5.47
CA TRP A 321 3.59 2.17 4.23
C TRP A 321 2.51 2.56 3.22
N VAL A 322 1.67 1.62 2.78
CA VAL A 322 0.69 1.87 1.70
C VAL A 322 -0.39 2.88 2.13
N MET A 323 -0.95 2.74 3.34
CA MET A 323 -1.97 3.66 3.84
C MET A 323 -1.42 5.07 4.09
N PRO A 324 -0.26 5.28 4.75
CA PRO A 324 0.33 6.60 4.92
C PRO A 324 0.64 7.32 3.60
N LEU A 325 1.20 6.63 2.61
CA LEU A 325 1.45 7.23 1.29
C LEU A 325 0.13 7.59 0.57
N THR A 326 -0.92 6.75 0.69
CA THR A 326 -2.25 7.09 0.17
C THR A 326 -2.81 8.36 0.85
N LYS A 327 -2.63 8.52 2.16
CA LYS A 327 -3.04 9.74 2.89
C LYS A 327 -2.22 10.96 2.45
N LYS A 328 -0.92 10.79 2.19
CA LYS A 328 -0.07 11.86 1.63
C LYS A 328 -0.59 12.36 0.29
N VAL A 329 -0.98 11.47 -0.61
CA VAL A 329 -1.63 11.84 -1.89
C VAL A 329 -2.94 12.58 -1.66
N GLN A 330 -3.80 12.10 -0.75
CA GLN A 330 -5.06 12.79 -0.42
C GLN A 330 -4.81 14.23 0.05
N VAL A 331 -3.84 14.44 0.95
CA VAL A 331 -3.50 15.79 1.44
C VAL A 331 -2.94 16.67 0.32
N GLN A 332 -1.99 16.18 -0.48
CA GLN A 332 -1.45 16.95 -1.62
C GLN A 332 -2.54 17.36 -2.62
N TYR A 333 -3.49 16.47 -2.87
CA TYR A 333 -4.63 16.77 -3.74
C TYR A 333 -5.55 17.83 -3.13
N LEU A 334 -5.92 17.69 -1.85
CA LEU A 334 -6.81 18.63 -1.16
C LEU A 334 -6.21 20.02 -1.07
N LEU A 335 -4.91 20.16 -0.77
CA LEU A 335 -4.22 21.45 -0.67
C LEU A 335 -4.32 22.30 -1.93
N ARG A 336 -4.44 21.67 -3.11
CA ARG A 336 -4.54 22.31 -4.42
C ARG A 336 -5.94 22.23 -5.03
N ARG A 337 -6.92 21.78 -4.25
CA ARG A 337 -8.29 21.51 -4.74
C ARG A 337 -9.09 22.77 -5.06
N LEU A 338 -8.71 23.90 -4.48
CA LEU A 338 -9.33 25.21 -4.68
C LEU A 338 -8.51 26.13 -5.60
N ASP A 339 -7.42 25.62 -6.18
CA ASP A 339 -6.61 26.36 -7.15
C ASP A 339 -7.46 26.69 -8.40
N LYS A 340 -7.20 27.84 -9.01
CA LYS A 340 -7.89 28.29 -10.23
C LYS A 340 -7.47 27.49 -11.43
#